data_AF-A0A517Y0S0-F1
#
_entry.id   AF-A0A517Y0S0-F1
#
_cell.length_a   1.000
_cell.length_b   1.000
_cell.length_c   1.000
_cell.angle_alpha   90.00
_cell.angle_beta   90.00
_cell.angle_gamma   90.00
#
_symmetry.space_group_name_H-M   'P 1'
#
loop_
_entity.id
_entity.type
_entity.pdbx_description
1 polymer ?
#
loop_
_entity_poly.entity_id
_entity_poly.type
_entity_poly.pdbx_seq_one_letter_code
_entity_poly.pdbx_strand_id
1 'polypeptide(L)'
;MQLPDWLAKRGGVLQPGAQTFVTFVTLGGAPQYKLEVRPAGAAYTCYVLQSVNGRRVDDGKGNYPTADAAVAGGLEQLRGTLGW
;
A
#
# COMPACT_ATOMS: atom_id res chain seq x y z
N MET A 1 -8.94 5.31 6.40
CA MET A 1 -7.72 4.49 6.52
C MET A 1 -7.46 4.06 7.95
N GLN A 2 -7.52 2.76 8.20
CA GLN A 2 -7.19 2.13 9.48
C GLN A 2 -5.90 1.32 9.31
N LEU A 3 -4.98 1.38 10.28
CA LEU A 3 -3.78 0.56 10.31
C LEU A 3 -4.19 -0.92 10.55
N PRO A 4 -3.82 -1.86 9.67
CA PRO A 4 -4.14 -3.26 9.90
C PRO A 4 -3.42 -3.83 11.13
N ASP A 5 -4.09 -4.67 11.91
CA ASP A 5 -3.52 -5.29 13.12
C ASP A 5 -2.25 -6.09 12.84
N TRP A 6 -2.20 -6.77 11.68
CA TRP A 6 -1.02 -7.55 11.27
C TRP A 6 0.21 -6.68 11.01
N LEU A 7 0.00 -5.43 10.59
CA LEU A 7 1.06 -4.46 10.35
C LEU A 7 1.50 -3.85 11.68
N ALA A 8 0.54 -3.49 12.53
CA ALA A 8 0.80 -2.99 13.88
C ALA A 8 1.61 -3.99 14.72
N LYS A 9 1.27 -5.29 14.70
CA LYS A 9 1.99 -6.36 15.42
C LYS A 9 3.46 -6.49 15.04
N ARG A 10 3.85 -5.98 13.87
CA ARG A 10 5.22 -6.04 13.34
C ARG A 10 5.94 -4.68 13.43
N GLY A 11 5.40 -3.76 14.24
CA GLY A 11 5.95 -2.41 14.40
C GLY A 11 5.81 -1.56 13.14
N GLY A 12 4.85 -1.90 12.28
CA GLY A 12 4.58 -1.18 11.06
C GLY A 12 3.61 -0.01 11.28
N VAL A 13 3.87 1.08 10.55
CA VAL A 13 3.03 2.28 10.57
C VAL A 13 2.71 2.71 9.15
N LEU A 14 1.53 3.32 8.97
CA LEU A 14 1.14 3.98 7.74
C LEU A 14 1.44 5.47 7.87
N GLN A 15 2.25 5.99 6.96
CA GLN A 15 2.56 7.40 6.90
C GLN A 15 2.03 7.98 5.59
N PRO A 16 1.19 9.02 5.62
CA PRO A 16 0.77 9.69 4.40
C PRO A 16 2.00 10.34 3.72
N GLY A 17 2.07 10.23 2.40
CA GLY A 17 3.08 10.91 1.60
C GLY A 17 2.74 12.38 1.37
N ALA A 18 3.65 13.10 0.70
CA ALA A 18 3.41 14.48 0.28
C ALA A 18 2.22 14.61 -0.71
N GLN A 19 1.92 13.54 -1.44
CA GLN A 19 0.78 13.44 -2.33
C GLN A 19 -0.35 12.68 -1.62
N THR A 20 -1.58 13.17 -1.73
CA THR A 20 -2.76 12.61 -1.04
C THR A 20 -3.09 11.17 -1.46
N PHE A 21 -2.61 10.74 -2.62
CA PHE A 21 -2.77 9.39 -3.15
C PHE A 21 -1.58 8.47 -2.86
N VAL A 22 -0.58 8.94 -2.11
CA VAL A 22 0.59 8.16 -1.70
C VAL A 22 0.53 7.88 -0.21
N THR A 23 0.69 6.61 0.16
CA THR A 23 0.88 6.17 1.55
C THR A 23 2.13 5.32 1.64
N PHE A 24 2.99 5.60 2.60
CA PHE A 24 4.16 4.78 2.90
C PHE A 24 3.84 3.78 4.00
N VAL A 25 4.30 2.55 3.81
CA VAL A 25 4.40 1.55 4.87
C VAL A 25 5.82 1.60 5.41
N THR A 26 5.91 2.05 6.65
CA THR A 26 7.16 2.17 7.38
C THR A 26 7.26 1.00 8.33
N LEU A 27 8.40 0.29 8.29
CA LEU A 27 8.74 -0.79 9.21
C LEU A 27 10.06 -0.42 9.89
N GLY A 28 10.13 -0.53 11.21
CA GLY A 28 11.35 -0.20 11.96
C GLY A 28 11.80 1.26 11.79
N GLY A 29 10.87 2.19 11.59
CA GLY A 29 11.16 3.62 11.44
C GLY A 29 11.62 4.07 10.05
N ALA A 30 11.71 3.17 9.07
CA ALA A 30 12.06 3.51 7.69
C ALA A 30 10.95 3.09 6.68
N PRO A 31 10.64 3.91 5.66
CA PRO A 31 9.66 3.56 4.64
C PRO A 31 10.19 2.39 3.80
N GLN A 32 9.52 1.24 3.89
CA GLN A 32 9.89 0.02 3.15
C GLN A 32 9.07 -0.14 1.87
N TYR A 33 7.81 0.27 1.91
CA TYR A 33 6.91 0.20 0.77
C TYR A 33 6.15 1.51 0.57
N LYS A 34 5.79 1.77 -0.67
CA LYS A 34 4.96 2.89 -1.10
C LYS A 34 3.71 2.33 -1.78
N LEU A 35 2.56 2.65 -1.22
CA LEU A 35 1.26 2.42 -1.82
C LEU A 35 0.85 3.69 -2.56
N GLU A 36 0.64 3.56 -3.86
CA GLU A 36 0.26 4.67 -4.72
C GLU A 36 -1.10 4.36 -5.35
N VAL A 37 -2.12 5.11 -4.96
CA VAL A 37 -3.46 4.99 -5.54
C VAL A 37 -3.46 5.70 -6.88
N ARG A 38 -3.95 5.02 -7.92
CA ARG A 38 -4.06 5.54 -9.28
C ARG A 38 -5.48 5.33 -9.80
N PRO A 39 -6.05 6.30 -10.52
CA PRO A 39 -7.32 6.09 -11.20
C PRO A 39 -7.13 5.08 -12.35
N ALA A 40 -8.05 4.14 -12.47
CA ALA A 40 -8.11 3.09 -13.49
C ALA A 40 -9.52 3.08 -14.12
N GLY A 41 -9.79 4.06 -14.99
CA GLY A 41 -11.11 4.27 -15.57
C GLY A 41 -12.12 4.78 -14.54
N ALA A 42 -13.23 4.07 -14.38
CA ALA A 42 -14.28 4.38 -13.39
C ALA A 42 -13.95 3.92 -11.95
N ALA A 43 -12.77 3.36 -11.75
CA ALA A 43 -12.35 2.73 -10.50
C ALA A 43 -10.91 3.13 -10.16
N TYR A 44 -10.38 2.57 -9.08
CA TYR A 44 -9.06 2.86 -8.53
C TYR A 44 -8.21 1.60 -8.50
N THR A 45 -6.91 1.76 -8.70
CA THR A 45 -5.90 0.73 -8.49
C THR A 45 -4.89 1.19 -7.47
N CYS A 46 -4.16 0.26 -6.86
CA CYS A 46 -3.09 0.57 -5.92
C CYS A 46 -1.81 -0.11 -6.36
N TYR A 47 -0.76 0.67 -6.59
CA TYR A 47 0.56 0.17 -6.88
C TYR A 47 1.32 0.03 -5.57
N VAL A 48 1.85 -1.16 -5.32
CA VAL A 48 2.68 -1.43 -4.15
C VAL A 48 4.11 -1.51 -4.63
N LEU A 49 4.89 -0.49 -4.30
CA LEU A 49 6.27 -0.33 -4.74
C LEU A 49 7.20 -0.51 -3.54
N GLN A 50 8.31 -1.21 -3.73
CA GLN A 50 9.40 -1.22 -2.75
C GLN A 50 10.10 0.14 -2.74
N SER A 51 10.23 0.77 -1.57
CA SER A 51 10.85 2.08 -1.45
C SER A 51 12.35 2.05 -1.78
N VAL A 52 13.02 0.91 -1.61
CA VAL A 52 14.47 0.76 -1.83
C VAL A 52 14.87 0.77 -3.31
N ASN A 53 14.05 0.19 -4.19
CA ASN A 53 14.40 -0.01 -5.61
C ASN A 53 13.28 0.37 -6.58
N GLY A 54 12.13 0.85 -6.08
CA GLY A 54 10.97 1.21 -6.89
C GLY A 54 10.29 0.02 -7.58
N ARG A 55 10.62 -1.23 -7.21
CA ARG A 55 10.03 -2.42 -7.83
C ARG A 55 8.59 -2.61 -7.38
N ARG A 56 7.69 -2.87 -8.33
CA ARG A 56 6.31 -3.26 -8.03
C ARG A 56 6.26 -4.70 -7.49
N VAL A 57 5.53 -4.85 -6.39
CA VAL A 57 5.26 -6.12 -5.71
C VAL A 57 3.77 -6.43 -5.63
N ASP A 58 2.94 -5.54 -6.19
CA ASP A 58 1.53 -5.78 -6.44
C ASP A 58 1.32 -6.62 -7.72
N ASP A 59 0.18 -7.30 -7.79
CA ASP A 59 -0.22 -8.10 -8.94
C ASP A 59 -0.74 -7.26 -10.12
N GLY A 60 -0.85 -5.93 -9.98
CA GLY A 60 -1.32 -4.99 -11.01
C GLY A 60 -2.78 -5.13 -11.42
N LYS A 61 -3.51 -6.08 -10.82
CA LYS A 61 -4.91 -6.42 -11.16
C LYS A 61 -5.94 -5.82 -10.20
N GLY A 62 -5.50 -5.14 -9.14
CA GLY A 62 -6.40 -4.57 -8.15
C GLY A 62 -7.29 -3.50 -8.77
N ASN A 63 -8.60 -3.73 -8.77
CA ASN A 63 -9.60 -2.79 -9.24
C ASN A 63 -10.62 -2.54 -8.13
N TYR A 64 -10.69 -1.31 -7.64
CA TYR A 64 -11.38 -0.97 -6.40
C TYR A 64 -12.33 0.21 -6.62
N PRO A 65 -13.51 0.22 -5.97
CA PRO A 65 -14.52 1.26 -6.19
C PRO A 65 -14.12 2.63 -5.62
N THR A 66 -13.21 2.68 -4.64
CA THR A 66 -12.78 3.91 -3.98
C THR A 66 -11.27 3.92 -3.72
N ALA A 67 -10.70 5.10 -3.51
CA ALA A 67 -9.29 5.25 -3.18
C ALA A 67 -8.92 4.56 -1.85
N ASP A 68 -9.77 4.63 -0.81
CA ASP A 68 -9.53 3.97 0.47
C ASP A 68 -9.55 2.43 0.32
N ALA A 69 -10.51 1.90 -0.47
CA ALA A 69 -10.54 0.48 -0.82
C ALA A 69 -9.30 0.05 -1.62
N ALA A 70 -8.76 0.92 -2.47
CA ALA A 70 -7.53 0.65 -3.19
C ALA A 70 -6.34 0.51 -2.25
N VAL A 71 -6.21 1.40 -1.26
CA VAL A 71 -5.12 1.27 -0.27
C VAL A 71 -5.28 0.00 0.55
N ALA A 72 -6.49 -0.30 1.03
CA ALA A 72 -6.76 -1.52 1.78
C ALA A 72 -6.41 -2.77 0.97
N GLY A 73 -6.81 -2.84 -0.29
CA GLY A 73 -6.46 -3.95 -1.17
C GLY A 73 -4.98 -4.02 -1.50
N GLY A 74 -4.30 -2.88 -1.65
CA GLY A 74 -2.83 -2.84 -1.79
C GLY A 74 -2.10 -3.37 -0.55
N LEU A 75 -2.61 -3.08 0.65
CA LEU A 75 -2.07 -3.62 1.90
C LEU A 75 -2.26 -5.14 2.00
N GLU A 76 -3.40 -5.65 1.56
CA GLU A 76 -3.64 -7.10 1.51
C GLU A 76 -2.75 -7.81 0.47
N GLN A 77 -2.50 -7.20 -0.68
CA GLN A 77 -1.52 -7.72 -1.64
C GLN A 77 -0.10 -7.70 -1.07
N LEU A 78 0.29 -6.61 -0.42
CA LEU A 78 1.59 -6.53 0.26
C LEU A 78 1.72 -7.63 1.31
N ARG A 79 0.68 -7.86 2.11
CA ARG A 79 0.63 -8.92 3.11
C ARG A 79 0.85 -10.31 2.47
N GLY A 80 0.15 -10.58 1.37
CA GLY A 80 0.32 -11.82 0.59
C GLY A 80 1.75 -11.98 0.08
N THR A 81 2.34 -10.94 -0.50
CA THR A 81 3.72 -10.96 -1.01
C THR A 81 4.76 -11.14 0.10
N LEU A 82 4.50 -10.62 1.30
CA LEU A 82 5.37 -10.80 2.47
C LEU A 82 5.16 -12.16 3.17
N GLY A 83 4.11 -12.91 2.85
CA GLY A 83 3.75 -14.17 3.49
C GLY A 83 3.24 -14.00 4.93
N TRP A 84 2.49 -12.93 5.20
CA TRP A 84 2.16 -12.47 6.56
C TRP A 84 0.75 -12.73 7.05
#